data_AF-A0A6P0UBX1-F1
#
_entry.id   AF-A0A6P0UBX1-F1
#
_cell.length_a   1.000
_cell.length_b   1.000
_cell.length_c   1.000
_cell.angle_alpha   90.00
_cell.angle_beta   90.00
_cell.angle_gamma   90.00
#
_symmetry.space_group_name_H-M   'P 1'
#
loop_
_entity.id
_entity.type
_entity.pdbx_description
1 polymer ?
#
loop_
_entity_poly.entity_id
_entity_poly.type
_entity_poly.pdbx_seq_one_letter_code
_entity_poly.pdbx_strand_id
1 'polypeptide(L)'
;MIWIYIAAGIALYIKMLVFPNPAMEMVDLTIVETVVQDAGVPNAVSGIIFRNRLYDTIFEVVVFTLSIMGVRFLLADEQPSCTIYQFTDNPSIVLARLGATIAALVSIELAIRGHLSPGGG
;
A
#
# COMPACT_ATOMS: atom_id res chain seq x y z
N MET A 1 -23.49 0.57 41.33
CA MET A 1 -22.30 1.13 40.67
C MET A 1 -21.91 0.38 39.40
N ILE A 2 -21.62 -0.93 39.43
CA ILE A 2 -21.22 -1.70 38.24
C ILE A 2 -22.22 -1.64 37.07
N TRP A 3 -23.51 -1.66 37.37
CA TRP A 3 -24.59 -1.57 36.38
C TRP A 3 -24.64 -0.24 35.62
N ILE A 4 -24.21 0.86 36.25
CA ILE A 4 -24.14 2.17 35.60
C ILE A 4 -22.99 2.18 34.59
N TYR A 5 -21.85 1.59 34.93
CA TYR A 5 -20.72 1.47 34.00
C TYR A 5 -21.03 0.55 32.81
N ILE A 6 -21.75 -0.55 33.05
CA ILE A 6 -22.20 -1.44 31.97
C ILE A 6 -23.19 -0.72 31.05
N ALA A 7 -24.18 -0.02 31.61
CA ALA A 7 -25.14 0.76 30.82
C ALA A 7 -24.46 1.88 30.02
N ALA A 8 -23.48 2.58 30.61
CA ALA A 8 -22.72 3.62 29.92
C ALA A 8 -21.85 3.05 28.78
N GLY A 9 -21.23 1.87 28.98
CA GLY A 9 -20.46 1.19 27.94
C GLY A 9 -21.33 0.75 26.76
N ILE A 10 -22.50 0.17 27.05
CA ILE A 10 -23.47 -0.23 26.01
C ILE A 10 -23.97 1.02 25.25
N ALA A 11 -24.30 2.11 25.96
CA ALA A 11 -24.75 3.34 25.33
C ALA A 11 -23.68 3.97 24.42
N LEU A 12 -22.40 3.94 24.83
CA LEU A 12 -21.29 4.43 24.02
C LEU A 12 -21.07 3.57 22.77
N TYR A 13 -21.13 2.25 22.92
CA TYR A 13 -21.04 1.31 21.80
C TYR A 13 -22.17 1.51 20.79
N ILE A 14 -23.41 1.64 21.26
CA ILE A 14 -24.57 1.93 20.40
C ILE A 14 -24.42 3.29 19.73
N LYS A 15 -23.91 4.32 20.45
CA LYS A 15 -23.66 5.63 19.88
C LYS A 15 -22.69 5.56 18.70
N MET A 16 -21.58 4.83 18.84
CA MET A 16 -20.59 4.63 17.78
C MET A 16 -21.14 3.86 16.58
N LEU A 17 -22.07 2.93 16.80
CA LEU A 17 -22.58 2.04 15.75
C LEU A 17 -23.78 2.64 14.99
N VAL A 18 -24.60 3.44 15.67
CA VAL A 18 -25.89 3.94 15.14
C VAL A 18 -25.83 5.41 14.72
N PHE A 19 -24.95 6.22 15.30
CA PHE A 19 -24.79 7.62 14.93
C PHE A 19 -23.48 7.82 14.16
N PRO A 20 -23.47 7.60 12.84
CA PRO A 20 -22.43 8.18 12.00
C PRO A 20 -22.44 9.69 12.25
N ASN A 21 -21.26 10.32 12.24
CA ASN A 21 -21.14 11.76 12.42
C ASN A 21 -21.18 12.41 11.02
N PRO A 22 -22.36 12.77 10.47
CA PRO A 22 -22.50 13.21 9.09
C PRO A 22 -21.72 14.50 8.81
N ALA A 23 -21.50 15.32 9.85
CA ALA A 23 -20.68 16.52 9.73
C ALA A 23 -19.20 16.19 9.46
N MET A 24 -18.69 15.07 9.96
CA MET A 24 -17.32 14.63 9.72
C MET A 24 -17.19 13.95 8.35
N GLU A 25 -18.17 13.14 7.96
CA GLU A 25 -18.21 12.49 6.63
C GLU A 25 -18.31 13.53 5.48
N MET A 26 -19.11 14.59 5.65
CA MET A 26 -19.18 15.66 4.66
C MET A 26 -17.86 16.42 4.53
N VAL A 27 -17.16 16.68 5.64
CA VAL A 27 -15.84 17.33 5.62
C VAL A 27 -14.81 16.45 4.90
N ASP A 28 -14.79 15.15 5.19
CA ASP A 28 -13.87 14.22 4.52
C ASP A 28 -14.09 14.15 3.00
N LEU A 29 -15.36 14.11 2.54
CA LEU A 29 -15.68 14.14 1.11
C LEU A 29 -15.20 15.43 0.44
N THR A 30 -15.40 16.59 1.08
CA THR A 30 -14.93 17.87 0.53
C THR A 30 -13.40 17.95 0.41
N ILE A 31 -12.67 17.33 1.35
CA ILE A 31 -11.20 17.28 1.29
C ILE A 31 -10.75 16.44 0.11
N VAL A 32 -11.32 15.25 -0.08
CA VAL A 32 -10.97 14.36 -1.20
C VAL A 32 -11.26 15.03 -2.54
N GLU A 33 -12.42 15.67 -2.69
CA GLU A 33 -12.79 16.40 -3.90
C GLU A 33 -11.80 17.53 -4.19
N THR A 34 -11.42 18.30 -3.17
CA THR A 34 -10.44 19.38 -3.32
C THR A 34 -9.08 18.83 -3.77
N VAL A 35 -8.61 17.75 -3.17
CA VAL A 35 -7.34 17.09 -3.56
C VAL A 35 -7.39 16.60 -5.01
N VAL A 36 -8.48 15.96 -5.42
CA VAL A 36 -8.65 15.46 -6.80
C VAL A 36 -8.65 16.61 -7.81
N GLN A 37 -9.36 17.70 -7.50
CA GLN A 37 -9.38 18.90 -8.34
C GLN A 37 -8.01 19.55 -8.45
N ASP A 38 -7.31 19.76 -7.33
CA ASP A 38 -6.00 20.38 -7.29
C ASP A 38 -4.94 19.52 -7.99
N ALA A 39 -4.94 18.21 -7.74
CA ALA A 39 -3.97 17.27 -8.30
C ALA A 39 -4.19 17.02 -9.80
N GLY A 40 -5.42 17.18 -10.30
CA GLY A 40 -5.77 16.96 -11.70
C GLY A 40 -5.80 15.47 -12.12
N VAL A 41 -5.83 14.56 -11.15
CA VAL A 41 -5.89 13.11 -11.37
C VAL A 41 -6.95 12.50 -10.46
N PRO A 42 -7.69 11.46 -10.91
CA PRO A 42 -8.80 10.90 -10.13
C PRO A 42 -8.34 10.11 -8.89
N ASN A 43 -7.10 9.62 -8.87
CA ASN A 43 -6.54 8.97 -7.69
C ASN A 43 -6.00 10.01 -6.69
N ALA A 44 -6.80 10.32 -5.67
CA ALA A 44 -6.43 11.26 -4.60
C ALA A 44 -5.14 10.86 -3.86
N VAL A 45 -4.90 9.56 -3.63
CA VAL A 45 -3.70 9.08 -2.93
C VAL A 45 -2.46 9.35 -3.78
N SER A 46 -2.50 9.00 -5.06
CA SER A 46 -1.41 9.30 -6.01
C SER A 46 -1.16 10.81 -6.10
N GLY A 47 -2.23 11.62 -6.10
CA GLY A 47 -2.12 13.07 -6.02
C GLY A 47 -1.37 13.53 -4.76
N ILE A 48 -1.73 13.01 -3.58
CA ILE A 48 -1.06 13.37 -2.32
C ILE A 48 0.41 12.96 -2.33
N ILE A 49 0.73 11.70 -2.63
CA ILE A 49 2.10 11.18 -2.51
C ILE A 49 3.03 11.78 -3.56
N PHE A 50 2.57 12.05 -4.79
CA PHE A 50 3.44 12.59 -5.84
C PHE A 50 3.47 14.13 -5.91
N ARG A 51 2.47 14.84 -5.38
CA ARG A 51 2.41 16.30 -5.43
C ARG A 51 2.60 16.97 -4.08
N ASN A 52 1.92 16.52 -3.04
CA ASN A 52 1.91 17.20 -1.73
C ASN A 52 2.99 16.65 -0.80
N ARG A 53 3.28 15.35 -0.90
CA ARG A 53 4.20 14.61 -0.03
C ARG A 53 5.28 13.86 -0.82
N LEU A 54 5.71 14.42 -1.96
CA LEU A 54 6.74 13.82 -2.81
C LEU A 54 8.03 13.48 -2.05
N TYR A 55 8.39 14.32 -1.08
CA TYR A 55 9.56 14.10 -0.25
C TYR A 55 9.46 12.78 0.52
N ASP A 56 8.28 12.40 1.03
CA ASP A 56 8.10 11.13 1.75
C ASP A 56 8.31 9.94 0.82
N THR A 57 7.81 10.00 -0.42
CA THR A 57 8.04 8.95 -1.43
C THR A 57 9.50 8.88 -1.89
N ILE A 58 10.18 10.01 -2.03
CA ILE A 58 11.62 10.03 -2.32
C ILE A 58 12.41 9.37 -1.18
N PHE A 59 12.11 9.74 0.06
CA PHE A 59 12.81 9.16 1.22
C PHE A 59 12.46 7.68 1.43
N GLU A 60 11.26 7.23 1.07
CA GLU A 60 10.91 5.80 1.01
C GLU A 60 11.88 5.03 0.10
N VAL A 61 12.11 5.51 -1.13
CA VAL A 61 13.04 4.88 -2.09
C VAL A 61 14.48 4.90 -1.56
N VAL A 62 14.90 6.00 -0.92
CA VAL A 62 16.23 6.09 -0.30
C VAL A 62 16.39 5.05 0.82
N VAL A 63 15.42 4.95 1.72
CA VAL A 63 15.43 3.96 2.82
C VAL A 63 15.44 2.54 2.27
N PHE A 64 14.65 2.26 1.23
CA PHE A 64 14.63 0.93 0.58
C PHE A 64 15.98 0.59 -0.05
N THR A 65 16.59 1.55 -0.75
CA THR A 65 17.91 1.39 -1.37
C THR A 65 18.99 1.15 -0.31
N LEU A 66 19.00 1.94 0.77
CA LEU A 66 19.94 1.76 1.87
C LEU A 66 19.77 0.41 2.56
N SER A 67 18.53 -0.06 2.69
CA SER A 67 18.22 -1.38 3.26
C SER A 67 18.79 -2.51 2.39
N ILE A 68 18.58 -2.45 1.07
CA ILE A 68 19.16 -3.44 0.14
C ILE A 68 20.69 -3.41 0.20
N MET A 69 21.29 -2.23 0.18
CA MET A 69 22.74 -2.08 0.29
C MET A 69 23.27 -2.61 1.62
N GLY A 70 22.57 -2.34 2.72
CA GLY A 70 22.91 -2.82 4.06
C GLY A 70 22.84 -4.35 4.16
N VAL A 71 21.76 -4.96 3.65
CA VAL A 71 21.64 -6.43 3.59
C VAL A 71 22.77 -7.04 2.76
N ARG A 72 23.05 -6.46 1.58
CA ARG A 72 24.16 -6.92 0.73
C ARG A 72 25.51 -6.79 1.45
N PHE A 73 25.74 -5.71 2.17
CA PHE A 73 26.97 -5.49 2.92
C PHE A 73 27.14 -6.50 4.06
N LEU A 74 26.09 -6.72 4.85
CA LEU A 74 26.12 -7.66 5.98
C LEU A 74 26.29 -9.12 5.54
N LEU A 75 25.74 -9.48 4.38
CA LEU A 75 25.80 -10.84 3.82
C LEU A 75 26.92 -11.01 2.79
N ALA A 76 27.85 -10.05 2.67
CA ALA A 76 28.88 -10.07 1.62
C ALA A 76 29.83 -11.27 1.73
N ASP A 77 30.13 -11.69 2.96
CA ASP A 77 31.05 -12.79 3.27
C ASP A 77 30.32 -14.08 3.70
N GLU A 78 28.98 -14.07 3.72
CA GLU A 78 28.19 -15.26 4.03
C GLU A 78 28.29 -16.28 2.90
N GLN A 79 28.52 -17.54 3.27
CA GLN A 79 28.41 -18.63 2.29
C GLN A 79 26.93 -18.97 2.12
N PRO A 80 26.39 -18.98 0.89
CA PRO A 80 24.99 -19.28 0.67
C PRO A 80 24.60 -20.61 1.31
N SER A 81 23.79 -20.55 2.38
CA SER A 81 23.27 -21.75 3.03
C SER A 81 22.12 -22.30 2.19
N CYS A 82 22.43 -23.13 1.21
CA CYS A 82 21.67 -24.29 0.72
C CYS A 82 21.95 -24.59 -0.76
N THR A 83 21.75 -25.85 -1.12
CA THR A 83 21.52 -26.28 -2.50
C THR A 83 20.28 -25.55 -3.04
N ILE A 84 20.45 -24.71 -4.05
CA ILE A 84 19.31 -24.08 -4.76
C ILE A 84 18.64 -25.17 -5.59
N TYR A 85 17.43 -25.59 -5.19
CA TYR A 85 16.63 -26.52 -5.95
C TYR A 85 15.89 -25.78 -7.06
N GLN A 86 16.24 -26.10 -8.30
CA GLN A 86 15.51 -25.61 -9.48
C GLN A 86 14.37 -26.57 -9.80
N PHE A 87 13.26 -26.04 -10.32
CA PHE A 87 12.23 -26.87 -10.95
C PHE A 87 12.85 -27.64 -12.10
N THR A 88 12.72 -28.96 -12.08
CA THR A 88 13.24 -29.85 -13.14
C THR A 88 12.13 -30.33 -14.08
N ASP A 89 10.87 -30.24 -13.65
CA ASP A 89 9.74 -30.63 -14.46
C ASP A 89 9.31 -29.49 -15.41
N ASN A 90 9.12 -29.86 -16.67
CA ASN A 90 8.72 -28.90 -17.72
C ASN A 90 7.43 -28.14 -17.39
N PRO A 91 6.36 -28.75 -16.84
CA PRO A 91 5.13 -28.03 -16.51
C PRO A 91 5.35 -26.89 -15.52
N SER A 92 6.09 -27.12 -14.42
CA SER A 92 6.35 -26.08 -13.42
C SER A 92 7.20 -24.95 -13.98
N ILE A 93 8.21 -25.26 -14.81
CA ILE A 93 9.03 -24.24 -15.47
C ILE A 93 8.16 -23.35 -16.38
N VAL A 94 7.29 -23.96 -17.19
CA VAL A 94 6.39 -23.21 -18.08
C VAL A 94 5.42 -22.35 -17.28
N LEU A 95 4.84 -22.89 -16.20
CA LEU A 95 3.92 -22.17 -15.34
C LEU A 95 4.62 -20.98 -14.64
N ALA A 96 5.83 -21.18 -14.11
CA ALA A 96 6.60 -20.12 -13.47
C ALA A 96 6.96 -19.00 -14.47
N ARG A 97 7.34 -19.35 -15.70
CA ARG A 97 7.62 -18.36 -16.77
C ARG A 97 6.37 -17.59 -17.17
N LEU A 98 5.23 -18.26 -17.31
CA LEU A 98 3.96 -17.63 -17.59
C LEU A 98 3.57 -16.67 -16.46
N GLY A 99 3.66 -17.13 -15.21
CA GLY A 99 3.38 -16.33 -14.02
C GLY A 99 4.28 -15.10 -13.92
N ALA A 100 5.58 -15.24 -14.14
CA ALA A 100 6.53 -14.13 -14.16
C ALA A 100 6.20 -13.12 -15.26
N THR A 101 5.79 -13.59 -16.45
CA THR A 101 5.40 -12.73 -17.57
C THR A 101 4.14 -11.93 -17.25
N ILE A 102 3.11 -12.59 -16.71
CA ILE A 102 1.86 -11.92 -16.31
C ILE A 102 2.14 -10.92 -15.18
N ALA A 103 2.91 -11.31 -14.16
CA ALA A 103 3.29 -10.43 -13.07
C ALA A 103 4.00 -9.17 -13.57
N ALA A 104 4.98 -9.32 -14.47
CA ALA A 104 5.68 -8.19 -15.07
C ALA A 104 4.74 -7.24 -15.83
N LEU A 105 3.81 -7.78 -16.63
CA LEU A 105 2.83 -6.98 -17.37
C LEU A 105 1.90 -6.22 -16.42
N VAL A 106 1.39 -6.89 -15.38
CA VAL A 106 0.51 -6.26 -14.38
C VAL A 106 1.25 -5.19 -13.58
N SER A 107 2.49 -5.44 -13.16
CA SER A 107 3.30 -4.45 -12.46
C SER A 107 3.52 -3.18 -13.29
N ILE A 108 3.84 -3.34 -14.58
CA ILE A 108 4.01 -2.19 -15.49
C ILE A 108 2.70 -1.44 -15.69
N GLU A 109 1.59 -2.15 -15.89
CA GLU A 109 0.26 -1.52 -16.06
C GLU A 109 -0.14 -0.71 -14.81
N LEU A 110 0.07 -1.26 -13.61
CA LEU A 110 -0.20 -0.56 -12.35
C LEU A 110 0.68 0.68 -12.19
N ALA A 111 1.97 0.58 -12.50
CA ALA A 111 2.90 1.71 -12.42
C ALA A 111 2.50 2.85 -13.39
N ILE A 112 2.08 2.52 -14.62
CA ILE A 112 1.69 3.53 -15.62
C ILE A 112 0.32 4.15 -15.27
N ARG A 113 -0.64 3.33 -14.82
CA ARG A 113 -2.03 3.77 -14.60
C ARG A 113 -2.34 4.15 -13.16
N GLY A 114 -1.34 4.26 -12.28
CA GLY A 114 -1.60 4.55 -10.88
C GLY A 114 -2.21 5.91 -10.55
N HIS A 115 -2.24 6.82 -11.52
CA HIS A 115 -3.01 8.06 -11.41
C HIS A 115 -4.52 7.87 -11.68
N LEU A 116 -4.91 6.78 -12.37
CA LEU A 116 -6.30 6.42 -12.73
C LEU A 116 -6.91 5.38 -11.80
N SER A 117 -6.09 4.45 -11.30
CA SER A 117 -6.51 3.34 -10.44
C SER A 117 -5.64 3.23 -9.19
N PRO A 118 -6.07 2.49 -8.14
CA PRO A 118 -5.23 2.20 -6.98
C PRO A 118 -3.93 1.48 -7.37
N GLY A 119 -2.84 1.80 -6.66
CA GLY A 119 -1.48 1.30 -6.91
C GLY A 119 -0.76 2.15 -7.96
N GLY A 120 0.49 2.56 -7.71
CA GLY A 120 1.23 3.45 -8.62
C GLY A 120 2.75 3.47 -8.47
N GLY A 121 3.30 2.59 -7.62
CA GLY A 121 4.73 2.34 -7.46
C GLY A 121 5.08 0.95 -7.98
#